data_AF-A0A8H7HT39-F1
#
_entry.id   AF-A0A8H7HT39-F1
#
_cell.length_a   1.000
_cell.length_b   1.000
_cell.length_c   1.000
_cell.angle_alpha   90.00
_cell.angle_beta   90.00
_cell.angle_gamma   90.00
#
_symmetry.space_group_name_H-M   'P 1'
#
loop_
_entity.id
_entity.type
_entity.pdbx_description
1 polymer ?
#
loop_
_entity_poly.entity_id
_entity_poly.type
_entity_poly.pdbx_seq_one_letter_code
_entity_poly.pdbx_strand_id
1 'polypeptide(L)'
;MASQLVKKMPYVRLGNSGLKVSRIILGTMTYGSPEWQGWVLGEEEGMKHIKAAYDMGIQTFDTANVYSNGLSETILGKAIKKYNLPRDEIVVMTKLYFTVAPSVNIAWASAGDYVNQNGLSRKHIFEAVKHSLERLQLDYVDVLQCHRFDPDTPIEETMQALHDVVQAGYARYIGMSSCYAWQFHVMQNYAITHNLTPFISMQNHHSLVYREEEREMFPTLKHFGVGIIPWSPLARGYLTKPVNDETSKRNTADPMRNYYATAHPGNPKIVAK
;
A
#
# COMPACT_ATOMS: atom_id res chain seq x y z
N MET A 1 3.53 -6.88 -38.36
CA MET A 1 4.36 -6.21 -37.33
C MET A 1 3.42 -5.71 -36.25
N ALA A 2 3.54 -6.21 -35.02
CA ALA A 2 2.72 -5.72 -33.91
C ALA A 2 3.10 -4.26 -33.66
N SER A 3 2.13 -3.35 -33.71
CA SER A 3 2.33 -1.96 -33.32
C SER A 3 2.88 -1.96 -31.88
N GLN A 4 4.12 -1.52 -31.68
CA GLN A 4 4.62 -1.24 -30.35
C GLN A 4 3.66 -0.22 -29.73
N LEU A 5 2.85 -0.67 -28.77
CA LEU A 5 2.08 0.21 -27.91
C LEU A 5 3.08 1.18 -27.29
N VAL A 6 3.03 2.44 -27.73
CA VAL A 6 3.80 3.50 -27.12
C VAL A 6 3.27 3.62 -25.69
N LYS A 7 4.03 3.12 -24.72
CA LYS A 7 3.71 3.24 -23.29
C LYS A 7 3.59 4.74 -22.98
N LYS A 8 2.36 5.26 -22.87
CA LYS A 8 2.08 6.68 -22.56
C LYS A 8 2.25 7.02 -21.07
N MET A 9 2.53 6.03 -20.21
CA MET A 9 2.65 6.21 -18.77
C MET A 9 3.86 7.09 -18.41
N PRO A 10 3.66 8.24 -17.74
CA PRO A 10 4.78 9.01 -17.20
C PRO A 10 5.38 8.30 -15.98
N TYR A 11 6.70 8.38 -15.85
CA TYR A 11 7.44 7.91 -14.68
C TYR A 11 8.02 9.08 -13.90
N VAL A 12 7.88 9.05 -12.59
CA VAL A 12 8.28 10.13 -11.68
C VAL A 12 9.17 9.58 -10.57
N ARG A 13 10.05 10.42 -10.03
CA ARG A 13 10.81 10.03 -8.82
C ARG A 13 9.86 9.91 -7.63
N LEU A 14 10.12 8.93 -6.76
CA LEU A 14 9.43 8.81 -5.48
C LEU A 14 10.14 9.70 -4.45
N GLY A 15 9.63 10.93 -4.30
CA GLY A 15 10.31 11.97 -3.51
C GLY A 15 11.67 12.35 -4.12
N ASN A 16 12.64 12.62 -3.26
CA ASN A 16 14.04 12.90 -3.64
C ASN A 16 14.87 11.64 -3.89
N SER A 17 14.28 10.45 -3.79
CA SER A 17 15.01 9.19 -3.99
C SER A 17 15.46 8.97 -5.44
N GLY A 18 16.34 8.00 -5.62
CA GLY A 18 16.74 7.49 -6.94
C GLY A 18 15.64 6.70 -7.66
N LEU A 19 14.68 6.15 -6.91
CA LEU A 19 13.65 5.25 -7.42
C LEU A 19 12.63 6.03 -8.27
N LYS A 20 12.36 5.53 -9.47
CA LYS A 20 11.28 6.01 -10.32
C LYS A 20 10.12 5.02 -10.26
N VAL A 21 8.90 5.56 -10.22
CA VAL A 21 7.65 4.81 -10.21
C VAL A 21 6.74 5.28 -11.34
N SER A 22 5.83 4.42 -11.79
CA SER A 22 4.77 4.87 -12.69
C SER A 22 3.88 5.88 -11.97
N ARG A 23 3.49 6.96 -12.65
CA ARG A 23 2.69 8.05 -12.06
C ARG A 23 1.36 7.55 -11.49
N ILE A 24 0.83 6.45 -12.05
CA ILE A 24 -0.26 5.67 -11.47
C ILE A 24 0.33 4.36 -10.94
N ILE A 25 -0.04 4.00 -9.72
CA ILE A 25 0.34 2.76 -9.06
C ILE A 25 -0.89 1.86 -8.99
N LEU A 26 -0.75 0.59 -9.37
CA LEU A 26 -1.84 -0.37 -9.18
C LEU A 26 -1.80 -0.93 -7.75
N GLY A 27 -2.75 -0.50 -6.91
CA GLY A 27 -2.99 -1.11 -5.60
C GLY A 27 -3.75 -2.44 -5.74
N THR A 28 -3.31 -3.47 -5.03
CA THR A 28 -3.80 -4.85 -5.19
C THR A 28 -4.74 -5.32 -4.08
N MET A 29 -5.17 -4.45 -3.16
CA MET A 29 -6.17 -4.78 -2.12
C MET A 29 -7.46 -5.41 -2.69
N THR A 30 -7.72 -5.20 -3.98
CA THR A 30 -8.87 -5.73 -4.72
C THR A 30 -8.75 -7.20 -5.11
N TYR A 31 -7.58 -7.82 -4.96
CA TYR A 31 -7.33 -9.19 -5.45
C TYR A 31 -7.15 -10.16 -4.29
N GLY A 32 -7.86 -11.28 -4.34
CA GLY A 32 -7.86 -12.26 -3.26
C GLY A 32 -9.11 -13.12 -3.24
N SER A 33 -9.66 -13.32 -2.04
CA SER A 33 -10.88 -14.11 -1.81
C SER A 33 -12.05 -13.19 -1.46
N PRO A 34 -13.23 -13.36 -2.10
CA PRO A 34 -14.48 -12.75 -1.67
C PRO A 34 -14.89 -13.13 -0.24
N GLU A 35 -14.36 -14.21 0.32
CA GLU A 35 -14.58 -14.59 1.73
C GLU A 35 -13.94 -13.59 2.70
N TRP A 36 -12.83 -12.95 2.30
CA TRP A 36 -12.22 -11.90 3.11
C TRP A 36 -13.06 -10.62 3.09
N GLN A 37 -13.46 -10.17 1.89
CA GLN A 37 -14.44 -9.10 1.69
C GLN A 37 -15.23 -9.34 0.40
N GLY A 38 -16.56 -9.26 0.45
CA GLY A 38 -17.44 -9.70 -0.64
C GLY A 38 -17.21 -8.99 -2.00
N TRP A 39 -16.61 -7.80 -2.01
CA TRP A 39 -16.30 -7.04 -3.22
C TRP A 39 -14.95 -7.41 -3.87
N VAL A 40 -14.12 -8.21 -3.22
CA VAL A 40 -12.82 -8.66 -3.73
C VAL A 40 -12.99 -9.55 -4.97
N LEU A 41 -12.02 -9.48 -5.86
CA LEU A 41 -11.95 -10.24 -7.10
C LEU A 41 -10.99 -11.42 -6.94
N GLY A 42 -11.36 -12.56 -7.52
CA GLY A 42 -10.55 -13.77 -7.53
C GLY A 42 -9.25 -13.66 -8.32
N GLU A 43 -8.41 -14.68 -8.20
CA GLU A 43 -7.09 -14.76 -8.84
C GLU A 43 -7.12 -14.53 -10.36
N GLU A 44 -8.10 -15.09 -11.08
CA GLU A 44 -8.20 -14.94 -12.53
C GLU A 44 -8.34 -13.47 -12.96
N GLU A 45 -9.29 -12.74 -12.33
CA GLU A 45 -9.53 -11.32 -12.61
C GLU A 45 -8.37 -10.45 -12.14
N GLY A 46 -7.79 -10.75 -10.97
CA GLY A 46 -6.59 -10.06 -10.50
C GLY A 46 -5.43 -10.18 -11.48
N MET A 47 -5.19 -11.38 -12.04
CA MET A 47 -4.17 -11.59 -13.06
C MET A 47 -4.47 -10.84 -14.36
N LYS A 48 -5.74 -10.75 -14.80
CA LYS A 48 -6.11 -9.96 -15.99
C LYS A 48 -5.82 -8.47 -15.78
N HIS A 49 -6.19 -7.93 -14.62
CA HIS A 49 -5.97 -6.52 -14.30
C HIS A 49 -4.47 -6.16 -14.19
N ILE A 50 -3.66 -7.00 -13.54
CA ILE A 50 -2.21 -6.79 -13.44
C ILE A 50 -1.56 -6.76 -14.83
N LYS A 51 -1.94 -7.70 -15.72
CA LYS A 51 -1.45 -7.71 -17.09
C LYS A 51 -1.84 -6.47 -17.87
N ALA A 52 -3.12 -6.08 -17.80
CA ALA A 52 -3.61 -4.88 -18.48
C ALA A 52 -2.91 -3.61 -17.99
N ALA A 53 -2.67 -3.48 -16.69
CA ALA A 53 -1.94 -2.36 -16.12
C ALA A 53 -0.50 -2.30 -16.66
N TYR A 54 0.21 -3.43 -16.67
CA TYR A 54 1.56 -3.53 -17.21
C TYR A 54 1.62 -3.19 -18.71
N ASP A 55 0.67 -3.69 -19.50
CA ASP A 55 0.58 -3.40 -20.94
C ASP A 55 0.34 -1.91 -21.23
N MET A 56 -0.31 -1.20 -20.31
CA MET A 56 -0.49 0.25 -20.36
C MET A 56 0.70 1.05 -19.80
N GLY A 57 1.76 0.36 -19.36
CA GLY A 57 2.99 0.96 -18.82
C GLY A 57 3.01 1.18 -17.31
N ILE A 58 1.99 0.74 -16.57
CA ILE A 58 2.05 0.75 -15.10
C ILE A 58 3.03 -0.34 -14.65
N GLN A 59 4.15 0.07 -14.07
CA GLN A 59 5.21 -0.82 -13.61
C GLN A 59 5.29 -0.88 -12.09
N THR A 60 4.53 -0.06 -11.38
CA THR A 60 4.54 -0.01 -9.92
C THR A 60 3.27 -0.65 -9.34
N PHE A 61 3.48 -1.64 -8.47
CA PHE A 61 2.43 -2.44 -7.84
C PHE A 61 2.54 -2.34 -6.32
N ASP A 62 1.42 -2.08 -5.65
CA ASP A 62 1.34 -1.96 -4.19
C ASP A 62 0.42 -3.03 -3.61
N THR A 63 0.93 -3.83 -2.69
CA THR A 63 0.18 -4.86 -1.94
C THR A 63 0.39 -4.65 -0.43
N ALA A 64 -0.09 -5.57 0.40
CA ALA A 64 0.24 -5.64 1.82
C ALA A 64 0.11 -7.09 2.30
N ASN A 65 0.83 -7.44 3.37
CA ASN A 65 0.75 -8.75 4.00
C ASN A 65 -0.69 -9.17 4.31
N VAL A 66 -1.52 -8.24 4.79
CA VAL A 66 -2.89 -8.50 5.25
C VAL A 66 -3.93 -8.48 4.13
N TYR A 67 -3.59 -8.02 2.92
CA TYR A 67 -4.58 -7.92 1.84
C TYR A 67 -5.06 -9.31 1.43
N SER A 68 -6.35 -9.55 1.65
CA SER A 68 -6.95 -10.88 1.58
C SER A 68 -6.16 -11.94 2.35
N ASN A 69 -5.65 -11.57 3.54
CA ASN A 69 -4.89 -12.44 4.41
C ASN A 69 -3.71 -13.12 3.69
N GLY A 70 -2.89 -12.32 3.01
CA GLY A 70 -1.72 -12.77 2.24
C GLY A 70 -2.02 -13.17 0.80
N LEU A 71 -3.26 -13.46 0.43
CA LEU A 71 -3.58 -13.97 -0.91
C LEU A 71 -3.31 -12.94 -2.02
N SER A 72 -3.42 -11.64 -1.74
CA SER A 72 -3.06 -10.58 -2.70
C SER A 72 -1.59 -10.67 -3.12
N GLU A 73 -0.68 -10.93 -2.18
CA GLU A 73 0.76 -11.10 -2.47
C GLU A 73 0.99 -12.34 -3.32
N THR A 74 0.34 -13.46 -2.99
CA THR A 74 0.40 -14.69 -3.79
C THR A 74 -0.06 -14.47 -5.23
N ILE A 75 -1.17 -13.76 -5.43
CA ILE A 75 -1.68 -13.45 -6.77
C ILE A 75 -0.72 -12.55 -7.54
N LEU A 76 -0.17 -11.51 -6.90
CA LEU A 76 0.82 -10.62 -7.54
C LEU A 76 2.08 -11.40 -7.94
N GLY A 77 2.63 -12.23 -7.05
CA GLY A 77 3.79 -13.08 -7.35
C GLY A 77 3.56 -14.04 -8.50
N LYS A 78 2.40 -14.72 -8.51
CA LYS A 78 1.96 -15.58 -9.63
C LYS A 78 1.85 -14.79 -10.93
N ALA A 79 1.31 -13.57 -10.91
CA ALA A 79 1.17 -12.73 -12.09
C ALA A 79 2.54 -12.30 -12.65
N ILE A 80 3.46 -11.86 -11.78
CA ILE A 80 4.84 -11.51 -12.17
C ILE A 80 5.51 -12.68 -12.89
N LYS A 81 5.45 -13.88 -12.30
CA LYS A 81 6.03 -15.10 -12.88
C LYS A 81 5.34 -15.53 -14.17
N LYS A 82 4.01 -15.59 -14.19
CA LYS A 82 3.21 -16.06 -15.33
C LYS A 82 3.39 -15.18 -16.56
N TYR A 83 3.47 -13.87 -16.38
CA TYR A 83 3.63 -12.92 -17.48
C TYR A 83 5.09 -12.53 -17.74
N ASN A 84 6.03 -13.15 -17.02
CA ASN A 84 7.47 -12.90 -17.15
C ASN A 84 7.80 -11.40 -17.07
N LEU A 85 7.23 -10.71 -16.07
CA LEU A 85 7.48 -9.28 -15.88
C LEU A 85 8.94 -9.08 -15.43
N PRO A 86 9.75 -8.27 -16.13
CA PRO A 86 11.17 -8.11 -15.77
C PRO A 86 11.32 -7.47 -14.40
N ARG A 87 12.05 -8.14 -13.49
CA ARG A 87 12.16 -7.71 -12.09
C ARG A 87 12.86 -6.37 -11.93
N ASP A 88 13.82 -6.08 -12.80
CA ASP A 88 14.57 -4.81 -12.89
C ASP A 88 13.73 -3.66 -13.48
N GLU A 89 12.64 -3.97 -14.18
CA GLU A 89 11.71 -2.99 -14.73
C GLU A 89 10.59 -2.62 -13.73
N ILE A 90 10.07 -3.59 -12.99
CA ILE A 90 8.92 -3.38 -12.09
C ILE A 90 9.34 -2.90 -10.70
N VAL A 91 8.45 -2.14 -10.06
CA VAL A 91 8.56 -1.73 -8.66
C VAL A 91 7.46 -2.42 -7.87
N VAL A 92 7.85 -3.26 -6.92
CA VAL A 92 6.93 -3.97 -6.02
C VAL A 92 7.04 -3.39 -4.62
N MET A 93 5.91 -2.94 -4.09
CA MET A 93 5.79 -2.40 -2.74
C MET A 93 4.87 -3.30 -1.92
N THR A 94 5.27 -3.61 -0.70
CA THR A 94 4.39 -4.29 0.27
C THR A 94 4.38 -3.53 1.59
N LYS A 95 3.51 -3.97 2.51
CA LYS A 95 3.37 -3.41 3.85
C LYS A 95 3.31 -4.52 4.87
N LEU A 96 3.84 -4.24 6.05
CA LEU A 96 3.69 -5.06 7.25
C LEU A 96 3.05 -4.23 8.36
N TYR A 97 2.27 -4.88 9.22
CA TYR A 97 1.76 -4.38 10.51
C TYR A 97 0.71 -5.35 11.05
N PHE A 98 -0.25 -5.75 10.20
CA PHE A 98 -1.41 -6.53 10.64
C PHE A 98 -1.14 -8.02 10.56
N THR A 99 -1.86 -8.78 11.37
CA THR A 99 -1.83 -10.25 11.41
C THR A 99 -2.24 -10.87 10.07
N VAL A 100 -1.48 -11.89 9.66
CA VAL A 100 -1.89 -12.87 8.65
C VAL A 100 -2.13 -14.18 9.36
N ALA A 101 -3.38 -14.63 9.38
CA ALA A 101 -3.81 -15.83 10.10
C ALA A 101 -3.88 -17.06 9.17
N PRO A 102 -4.07 -18.28 9.69
CA PRO A 102 -4.22 -19.47 8.83
C PRO A 102 -5.48 -19.49 7.96
N SER A 103 -6.52 -18.72 8.33
CA SER A 103 -7.78 -18.64 7.60
C SER A 103 -8.02 -17.25 7.02
N VAL A 104 -8.51 -17.21 5.77
CA VAL A 104 -8.81 -15.98 5.04
C VAL A 104 -10.06 -15.24 5.54
N ASN A 105 -10.92 -15.89 6.33
CA ASN A 105 -12.16 -15.31 6.87
C ASN A 105 -11.95 -14.54 8.19
N ILE A 106 -10.70 -14.28 8.59
CA ILE A 106 -10.45 -13.50 9.80
C ILE A 106 -10.47 -12.02 9.44
N ALA A 107 -11.45 -11.31 9.99
CA ALA A 107 -11.49 -9.86 9.95
C ALA A 107 -10.26 -9.30 10.68
N TRP A 108 -9.75 -8.17 10.17
CA TRP A 108 -8.60 -7.41 10.69
C TRP A 108 -8.64 -7.09 12.21
N ALA A 109 -9.78 -7.31 12.87
CA ALA A 109 -10.03 -7.01 14.26
C ALA A 109 -9.78 -8.16 15.25
N SER A 110 -9.45 -9.38 14.81
CA SER A 110 -9.17 -10.50 15.72
C SER A 110 -7.68 -10.73 15.87
N ALA A 111 -7.01 -9.84 16.63
CA ALA A 111 -5.64 -10.05 17.07
C ALA A 111 -5.51 -11.21 18.08
N GLY A 112 -6.61 -11.66 18.70
CA GLY A 112 -6.73 -12.88 19.51
C GLY A 112 -5.43 -13.39 20.15
N ASP A 113 -5.06 -14.63 19.84
CA ASP A 113 -3.84 -15.30 20.30
C ASP A 113 -2.57 -14.89 19.53
N TYR A 114 -2.67 -13.92 18.62
CA TYR A 114 -1.60 -13.48 17.72
C TYR A 114 -0.76 -12.34 18.32
N VAL A 115 -0.22 -12.59 19.51
CA VAL A 115 0.48 -11.61 20.36
C VAL A 115 1.68 -10.95 19.67
N ASN A 116 2.47 -11.71 18.90
CA ASN A 116 3.71 -11.23 18.26
C ASN A 116 3.63 -11.19 16.73
N GLN A 117 2.43 -11.42 16.17
CA GLN A 117 2.21 -11.50 14.73
C GLN A 117 1.56 -10.22 14.18
N ASN A 118 1.69 -9.11 14.90
CA ASN A 118 1.28 -7.78 14.45
C ASN A 118 2.20 -6.69 15.04
N GLY A 119 1.99 -5.44 14.64
CA GLY A 119 2.75 -4.27 15.07
C GLY A 119 4.04 -4.05 14.26
N LEU A 120 4.96 -3.30 14.84
CA LEU A 120 6.27 -2.95 14.27
C LEU A 120 7.43 -3.39 15.17
N SER A 121 7.21 -4.36 16.06
CA SER A 121 8.30 -5.01 16.80
C SER A 121 9.33 -5.59 15.84
N ARG A 122 10.60 -5.62 16.24
CA ARG A 122 11.67 -6.20 15.44
C ARG A 122 11.36 -7.63 15.01
N LYS A 123 10.78 -8.43 15.92
CA LYS A 123 10.37 -9.81 15.65
C LYS A 123 9.37 -9.85 14.50
N HIS A 124 8.30 -9.07 14.59
CA HIS A 124 7.27 -9.08 13.55
C HIS A 124 7.79 -8.51 12.22
N ILE A 125 8.58 -7.44 12.23
CA ILE A 125 9.15 -6.85 11.01
C ILE A 125 9.91 -7.89 10.18
N PHE A 126 10.85 -8.60 10.80
CA PHE A 126 11.68 -9.59 10.13
C PHE A 126 10.90 -10.83 9.68
N GLU A 127 9.92 -11.26 10.48
CA GLU A 127 9.06 -12.40 10.15
C GLU A 127 8.11 -12.05 8.99
N ALA A 128 7.43 -10.91 9.08
CA ALA A 128 6.44 -10.47 8.10
C ALA A 128 7.06 -10.17 6.73
N VAL A 129 8.25 -9.54 6.66
CA VAL A 129 8.90 -9.29 5.36
C VAL A 129 9.28 -10.60 4.69
N LYS A 130 9.82 -11.59 5.42
CA LYS A 130 10.19 -12.90 4.86
C LYS A 130 8.96 -13.65 4.35
N HIS A 131 7.89 -13.72 5.14
CA HIS A 131 6.65 -14.34 4.69
C HIS A 131 6.03 -13.63 3.48
N SER A 132 6.18 -12.30 3.38
CA SER A 132 5.72 -11.53 2.23
C SER A 132 6.54 -11.87 0.97
N LEU A 133 7.86 -11.96 1.09
CA LEU A 133 8.77 -12.38 0.02
C LEU A 133 8.47 -13.79 -0.48
N GLU A 134 8.19 -14.73 0.42
CA GLU A 134 7.77 -16.10 0.08
C GLU A 134 6.47 -16.11 -0.73
N ARG A 135 5.42 -15.41 -0.28
CA ARG A 135 4.15 -15.31 -1.01
C ARG A 135 4.32 -14.63 -2.37
N LEU A 136 5.12 -13.56 -2.42
CA LEU A 136 5.44 -12.83 -3.65
C LEU A 136 6.35 -13.64 -4.59
N GLN A 137 7.05 -14.67 -4.09
CA GLN A 137 8.11 -15.39 -4.81
C GLN A 137 9.20 -14.43 -5.32
N LEU A 138 9.64 -13.50 -4.47
CA LEU A 138 10.67 -12.50 -4.77
C LEU A 138 11.78 -12.53 -3.72
N ASP A 139 13.01 -12.20 -4.13
CA ASP A 139 14.14 -12.08 -3.19
C ASP A 139 14.12 -10.75 -2.42
N TYR A 140 13.46 -9.73 -2.98
CA TYR A 140 13.33 -8.41 -2.36
C TYR A 140 12.09 -7.66 -2.87
N VAL A 141 11.61 -6.73 -2.05
CA VAL A 141 10.68 -5.66 -2.47
C VAL A 141 11.43 -4.34 -2.68
N ASP A 142 10.91 -3.48 -3.54
CA ASP A 142 11.53 -2.17 -3.78
C ASP A 142 11.25 -1.23 -2.62
N VAL A 143 10.02 -1.22 -2.11
CA VAL A 143 9.66 -0.42 -0.93
C VAL A 143 8.89 -1.28 0.07
N LEU A 144 9.42 -1.39 1.29
CA LEU A 144 8.68 -1.96 2.42
C LEU A 144 8.07 -0.84 3.25
N GLN A 145 6.75 -0.83 3.37
CA GLN A 145 6.04 0.21 4.12
C GLN A 145 5.61 -0.29 5.50
N CYS A 146 5.77 0.53 6.53
CA CYS A 146 5.00 0.37 7.76
C CYS A 146 3.54 0.67 7.44
N HIS A 147 2.64 -0.31 7.61
CA HIS A 147 1.24 -0.12 7.22
C HIS A 147 0.51 0.86 8.14
N ARG A 148 0.91 0.96 9.41
CA ARG A 148 0.42 1.92 10.42
C ARG A 148 1.57 2.31 11.35
N PHE A 149 1.41 3.43 12.04
CA PHE A 149 2.21 3.72 13.23
C PHE A 149 1.87 2.73 14.35
N ASP A 150 2.89 2.23 15.05
CA ASP A 150 2.74 1.34 16.20
C ASP A 150 3.03 2.14 17.49
N PRO A 151 2.03 2.37 18.37
CA PRO A 151 2.25 3.04 19.64
C PRO A 151 2.87 2.15 20.72
N ASP A 152 2.88 0.83 20.52
CA ASP A 152 3.30 -0.15 21.52
C ASP A 152 4.77 -0.60 21.34
N THR A 153 5.36 -0.34 20.17
CA THR A 153 6.79 -0.58 19.90
C THR A 153 7.57 0.74 19.95
N PRO A 154 8.71 0.81 20.67
CA PRO A 154 9.59 1.98 20.63
C PRO A 154 10.03 2.35 19.21
N ILE A 155 10.13 3.66 18.93
CA ILE A 155 10.54 4.17 17.61
C ILE A 155 11.96 3.72 17.28
N GLU A 156 12.83 3.69 18.28
CA GLU A 156 14.22 3.25 18.19
C GLU A 156 14.31 1.81 17.66
N GLU A 157 13.53 0.90 18.26
CA GLU A 157 13.48 -0.49 17.83
C GLU A 157 12.94 -0.62 16.41
N THR A 158 11.82 0.06 16.12
CA THR A 158 11.19 0.05 14.80
C THR A 158 12.16 0.52 13.72
N MET A 159 12.78 1.68 13.91
CA MET A 159 13.67 2.27 12.91
C MET A 159 14.96 1.46 12.73
N GLN A 160 15.52 0.90 13.81
CA GLN A 160 16.67 0.00 13.69
C GLN A 160 16.30 -1.28 12.94
N ALA A 161 15.14 -1.88 13.23
CA ALA A 161 14.68 -3.09 12.54
C ALA A 161 14.46 -2.85 11.04
N LEU A 162 13.84 -1.72 10.66
CA LEU A 162 13.63 -1.35 9.25
C LEU A 162 14.95 -1.07 8.53
N HIS A 163 15.91 -0.42 9.20
CA HIS A 163 17.26 -0.23 8.66
C HIS A 163 17.93 -1.58 8.39
N ASP A 164 17.89 -2.50 9.36
CA ASP A 164 18.51 -3.81 9.23
C ASP A 164 17.86 -4.67 8.14
N VAL A 165 16.54 -4.53 7.89
CA VAL A 165 15.86 -5.16 6.75
C VAL A 165 16.43 -4.68 5.42
N VAL A 166 16.76 -3.39 5.32
CA VAL A 166 17.41 -2.83 4.12
C VAL A 166 18.85 -3.32 4.00
N GLN A 167 19.61 -3.34 5.10
CA GLN A 167 20.98 -3.88 5.11
C GLN A 167 21.03 -5.36 4.74
N ALA A 168 20.01 -6.13 5.17
CA ALA A 168 19.87 -7.54 4.81
C ALA A 168 19.42 -7.77 3.35
N GLY A 169 19.06 -6.71 2.62
CA GLY A 169 18.68 -6.77 1.21
C GLY A 169 17.24 -7.22 0.94
N TYR A 170 16.40 -7.40 1.97
CA TYR A 170 14.99 -7.78 1.81
C TYR A 170 14.13 -6.65 1.24
N ALA A 171 14.52 -5.39 1.48
CA ALA A 171 13.93 -4.21 0.86
C ALA A 171 15.02 -3.28 0.32
N ARG A 172 14.74 -2.54 -0.76
CA ARG A 172 15.66 -1.49 -1.25
C ARG A 172 15.46 -0.17 -0.53
N TYR A 173 14.20 0.14 -0.24
CA TYR A 173 13.78 1.35 0.45
C TYR A 173 12.68 1.03 1.46
N ILE A 174 12.42 1.98 2.36
CA ILE A 174 11.30 1.90 3.31
C ILE A 174 10.37 3.09 3.16
N GLY A 175 9.11 2.89 3.57
CA GLY A 175 8.08 3.92 3.63
C GLY A 175 7.21 3.79 4.88
N MET A 176 6.34 4.78 5.08
CA MET A 176 5.33 4.77 6.13
C MET A 176 3.94 4.87 5.50
N SER A 177 2.90 4.44 6.20
CA SER A 177 1.51 4.61 5.79
C SER A 177 0.65 4.97 6.99
N SER A 178 -0.25 5.93 6.78
CA SER A 178 -1.29 6.33 7.74
C SER A 178 -0.79 6.51 9.18
N CYS A 179 -0.15 7.65 9.43
CA CYS A 179 0.24 8.13 10.75
C CYS A 179 0.06 9.66 10.79
N TYR A 180 0.14 10.26 11.97
CA TYR A 180 0.11 11.71 12.10
C TYR A 180 1.43 12.34 11.67
N ALA A 181 1.38 13.60 11.21
CA ALA A 181 2.57 14.32 10.73
C ALA A 181 3.68 14.37 11.78
N TRP A 182 3.34 14.58 13.06
CA TRP A 182 4.32 14.57 14.14
C TRP A 182 4.94 13.19 14.37
N GLN A 183 4.18 12.10 14.21
CA GLN A 183 4.70 10.72 14.32
C GLN A 183 5.69 10.45 13.20
N PHE A 184 5.33 10.79 11.96
CA PHE A 184 6.23 10.71 10.81
C PHE A 184 7.52 11.50 11.07
N HIS A 185 7.38 12.76 11.49
CA HIS A 185 8.51 13.66 11.76
C HIS A 185 9.46 13.06 12.81
N VAL A 186 8.95 12.54 13.93
CA VAL A 186 9.79 11.96 14.98
C VAL A 186 10.56 10.74 14.45
N MET A 187 9.90 9.82 13.75
CA MET A 187 10.56 8.63 13.19
C MET A 187 11.58 8.99 12.09
N GLN A 188 11.23 9.91 11.20
CA GLN A 188 12.10 10.39 10.14
C GLN A 188 13.35 11.06 10.71
N ASN A 189 13.17 11.95 11.70
CA ASN A 189 14.28 12.64 12.35
C ASN A 189 15.16 11.68 13.15
N TYR A 190 14.59 10.68 13.80
CA TYR A 190 15.35 9.64 14.47
C TYR A 190 16.28 8.92 13.48
N ALA A 191 15.76 8.52 12.32
CA ALA A 191 16.56 7.85 11.30
C ALA A 191 17.74 8.72 10.82
N ILE A 192 17.46 9.99 10.51
CA ILE A 192 18.47 10.94 10.02
C ILE A 192 19.55 11.18 11.06
N THR A 193 19.17 11.43 12.32
CA THR A 193 20.12 11.77 13.39
C THR A 193 20.94 10.59 13.89
N HIS A 194 20.50 9.36 13.62
CA HIS A 194 21.19 8.12 14.01
C HIS A 194 21.82 7.38 12.81
N ASN A 195 21.91 8.02 11.64
CA ASN A 195 22.46 7.44 10.40
C ASN A 195 21.78 6.12 9.97
N LEU A 196 20.48 5.99 10.25
CA LEU A 196 19.65 4.87 9.79
C LEU A 196 19.01 5.18 8.45
N THR A 197 18.34 4.19 7.86
CA THR A 197 17.64 4.37 6.57
C THR A 197 16.41 5.26 6.77
N PRO A 198 16.31 6.42 6.09
CA PRO A 198 15.12 7.28 6.16
C PRO A 198 13.97 6.74 5.30
N PHE A 199 12.74 7.17 5.59
CA PHE A 199 11.62 6.88 4.70
C PHE A 199 11.73 7.68 3.40
N ILE A 200 11.46 7.04 2.26
CA ILE A 200 11.40 7.71 0.96
C ILE A 200 9.96 8.01 0.52
N SER A 201 8.98 7.43 1.20
CA SER A 201 7.57 7.58 0.84
C SER A 201 6.65 7.55 2.05
N MET A 202 5.50 8.19 1.90
CA MET A 202 4.36 8.12 2.81
C MET A 202 3.08 7.82 2.02
N GLN A 203 2.39 6.74 2.39
CA GLN A 203 1.14 6.33 1.79
C GLN A 203 -0.06 6.84 2.61
N ASN A 204 -0.69 7.91 2.14
CA ASN A 204 -1.69 8.68 2.87
C ASN A 204 -3.11 8.47 2.34
N HIS A 205 -4.11 8.66 3.19
CA HIS A 205 -5.48 8.72 2.73
C HIS A 205 -5.74 10.09 2.09
N HIS A 206 -6.04 10.14 0.79
CA HIS A 206 -6.32 11.43 0.17
C HIS A 206 -7.25 11.29 -1.04
N SER A 207 -8.28 12.12 -1.08
CA SER A 207 -9.24 12.21 -2.19
C SER A 207 -9.94 13.57 -2.19
N LEU A 208 -10.77 13.85 -3.19
CA LEU A 208 -11.55 15.11 -3.22
C LEU A 208 -12.45 15.31 -1.99
N VAL A 209 -12.88 14.22 -1.33
CA VAL A 209 -13.76 14.24 -0.14
C VAL A 209 -13.01 13.97 1.18
N TYR A 210 -11.68 13.82 1.13
CA TYR A 210 -10.82 13.70 2.31
C TYR A 210 -9.46 14.36 2.05
N ARG A 211 -9.25 15.54 2.62
CA ARG A 211 -8.09 16.43 2.32
C ARG A 211 -7.28 16.83 3.56
N GLU A 212 -7.45 16.12 4.68
CA GLU A 212 -6.80 16.48 5.95
C GLU A 212 -5.26 16.49 5.85
N GLU A 213 -4.71 15.58 5.06
CA GLU A 213 -3.26 15.45 4.80
C GLU A 213 -2.61 16.72 4.23
N GLU A 214 -3.39 17.61 3.60
CA GLU A 214 -2.87 18.86 3.05
C GLU A 214 -2.45 19.87 4.12
N ARG A 215 -2.97 19.76 5.36
CA ARG A 215 -2.69 20.73 6.43
C ARG A 215 -1.25 20.62 6.94
N GLU A 216 -0.85 19.42 7.34
CA GLU A 216 0.41 19.21 8.07
C GLU A 216 1.29 18.13 7.44
N MET A 217 0.70 17.00 7.01
CA MET A 217 1.47 15.89 6.46
C MET A 217 2.16 16.27 5.15
N PHE A 218 1.44 16.81 4.17
CA PHE A 218 2.04 17.15 2.87
C PHE A 218 3.15 18.22 2.97
N PRO A 219 2.99 19.32 3.74
CA PRO A 219 4.09 20.23 4.03
C PRO A 219 5.31 19.53 4.68
N THR A 220 5.07 18.65 5.65
CA THR A 220 6.12 17.86 6.33
C THR A 220 6.88 16.98 5.34
N LEU A 221 6.17 16.23 4.49
CA LEU A 221 6.77 15.36 3.48
C LEU A 221 7.55 16.15 2.44
N LYS A 222 7.04 17.31 2.02
CA LYS A 222 7.75 18.23 1.12
C LYS A 222 9.05 18.73 1.74
N HIS A 223 9.04 19.08 3.03
CA HIS A 223 10.23 19.53 3.77
C HIS A 223 11.33 18.46 3.76
N PHE A 224 10.99 17.21 4.04
CA PHE A 224 11.95 16.09 4.03
C PHE A 224 12.28 15.54 2.64
N GLY A 225 11.58 15.99 1.58
CA GLY A 225 11.75 15.43 0.24
C GLY A 225 11.19 14.02 0.09
N VAL A 226 10.15 13.67 0.83
CA VAL A 226 9.52 12.35 0.87
C VAL A 226 8.37 12.27 -0.14
N GLY A 227 8.28 11.18 -0.89
CA GLY A 227 7.23 10.96 -1.88
C GLY A 227 5.86 10.72 -1.26
N ILE A 228 4.81 11.21 -1.91
CA ILE A 228 3.42 11.00 -1.48
C ILE A 228 2.77 9.94 -2.37
N ILE A 229 2.17 8.91 -1.76
CA ILE A 229 1.39 7.88 -2.45
C ILE A 229 -0.05 7.89 -1.92
N PRO A 230 -0.99 8.62 -2.54
CA PRO A 230 -2.38 8.62 -2.11
C PRO A 230 -3.06 7.26 -2.28
N TRP A 231 -3.64 6.71 -1.21
CA TRP A 231 -4.56 5.56 -1.29
C TRP A 231 -6.02 6.02 -1.22
N SER A 232 -6.91 5.21 -1.81
CA SER A 232 -8.33 5.55 -2.05
C SER A 232 -8.57 6.92 -2.73
N PRO A 233 -7.85 7.26 -3.83
CA PRO A 233 -8.02 8.56 -4.51
C PRO A 233 -9.45 8.80 -5.03
N LEU A 234 -10.19 7.72 -5.28
CA LEU A 234 -11.58 7.73 -5.73
C LEU A 234 -12.59 7.44 -4.60
N ALA A 235 -12.17 7.57 -3.34
CA ALA A 235 -13.00 7.36 -2.15
C ALA A 235 -13.76 6.02 -2.20
N ARG A 236 -13.03 4.92 -2.45
CA ARG A 236 -13.58 3.56 -2.60
C ARG A 236 -14.67 3.42 -3.69
N GLY A 237 -14.62 4.28 -4.71
CA GLY A 237 -15.57 4.31 -5.83
C GLY A 237 -16.68 5.35 -5.67
N TYR A 238 -16.76 6.03 -4.52
CA TYR A 238 -17.77 7.08 -4.28
C TYR A 238 -17.65 8.25 -5.28
N LEU A 239 -16.43 8.57 -5.72
CA LEU A 239 -16.16 9.63 -6.71
C LEU A 239 -16.23 9.16 -8.18
N THR A 240 -16.86 8.01 -8.45
CA THR A 240 -16.90 7.42 -9.81
C THR A 240 -18.30 7.24 -10.36
N LYS A 241 -19.32 7.75 -9.66
CA LYS A 241 -20.73 7.51 -9.98
C LYS A 241 -21.60 8.75 -9.76
N PRO A 242 -22.79 8.80 -10.39
CA PRO A 242 -23.83 9.75 -10.01
C PRO A 242 -24.21 9.62 -8.53
N VAL A 243 -24.57 10.74 -7.89
CA VAL A 243 -24.81 10.89 -6.43
C VAL A 243 -25.79 9.87 -5.83
N ASN A 244 -26.60 9.17 -6.64
CA ASN A 244 -27.65 8.24 -6.20
C ASN A 244 -27.49 6.80 -6.74
N ASP A 245 -26.39 6.47 -7.42
CA ASP A 245 -26.15 5.11 -7.93
C ASP A 245 -25.45 4.22 -6.88
N GLU A 246 -26.27 3.55 -6.10
CA GLU A 246 -25.84 2.64 -5.04
C GLU A 246 -25.66 1.19 -5.50
N THR A 247 -25.84 0.89 -6.77
CA THR A 247 -26.06 -0.50 -7.25
C THR A 247 -24.80 -1.36 -7.35
N SER A 248 -23.60 -0.76 -7.39
CA SER A 248 -22.37 -1.53 -7.58
C SER A 248 -22.13 -2.53 -6.44
N LYS A 249 -21.50 -3.67 -6.77
CA LYS A 249 -21.01 -4.65 -5.78
C LYS A 249 -20.16 -4.03 -4.68
N ARG A 250 -19.31 -3.05 -5.01
CA ARG A 250 -18.47 -2.35 -4.01
C ARG A 250 -19.33 -1.62 -2.99
N ASN A 251 -20.31 -0.85 -3.45
CA ASN A 251 -21.19 -0.09 -2.58
C ASN A 251 -22.06 -0.99 -1.69
N THR A 252 -22.52 -2.14 -2.17
CA THR A 252 -23.40 -3.02 -1.38
C THR A 252 -22.64 -3.94 -0.42
N ALA A 253 -21.45 -4.40 -0.78
CA ALA A 253 -20.68 -5.39 -0.02
C ALA A 253 -19.54 -4.80 0.83
N ASP A 254 -19.20 -3.52 0.69
CA ASP A 254 -18.12 -2.90 1.47
C ASP A 254 -18.62 -2.46 2.86
N PRO A 255 -18.04 -3.00 3.96
CA PRO A 255 -18.40 -2.59 5.32
C PRO A 255 -18.13 -1.11 5.60
N MET A 256 -17.20 -0.49 4.85
CA MET A 256 -16.82 0.91 5.01
C MET A 256 -17.52 1.85 4.01
N ARG A 257 -18.58 1.41 3.31
CA ARG A 257 -19.28 2.23 2.30
C ARG A 257 -19.72 3.61 2.80
N ASN A 258 -20.14 3.70 4.06
CA ASN A 258 -20.64 4.95 4.65
C ASN A 258 -19.53 5.90 5.11
N TYR A 259 -18.26 5.48 5.03
CA TYR A 259 -17.13 6.26 5.53
C TYR A 259 -17.07 7.67 4.92
N TYR A 260 -17.45 7.85 3.65
CA TYR A 260 -17.44 9.16 2.98
C TYR A 260 -18.81 9.85 2.93
N ALA A 261 -19.90 9.08 2.96
CA ALA A 261 -21.26 9.60 2.81
C ALA A 261 -21.71 10.43 4.01
N THR A 262 -21.28 10.07 5.22
CA THR A 262 -21.71 10.71 6.48
C THR A 262 -20.64 11.59 7.12
N ALA A 263 -19.41 11.59 6.61
CA ALA A 263 -18.26 12.14 7.36
C ALA A 263 -18.16 13.67 7.37
N HIS A 264 -18.55 14.38 6.30
CA HIS A 264 -18.30 15.83 6.23
C HIS A 264 -19.45 16.63 5.58
N PRO A 265 -19.91 17.73 6.22
CA PRO A 265 -20.82 18.69 5.61
C PRO A 265 -20.21 19.28 4.34
N GLY A 266 -20.81 19.02 3.17
CA GLY A 266 -20.33 19.52 1.87
C GLY A 266 -19.95 18.44 0.85
N ASN A 267 -19.75 17.20 1.28
CA ASN A 267 -19.46 16.08 0.37
C ASN A 267 -20.49 15.94 -0.77
N PRO A 268 -21.81 16.09 -0.55
CA PRO A 268 -22.79 16.03 -1.64
C PRO A 268 -22.55 17.07 -2.76
N LYS A 269 -22.03 18.27 -2.43
CA LYS A 269 -21.72 19.31 -3.43
C LYS A 269 -20.46 19.00 -4.23
N ILE A 270 -19.52 18.26 -3.66
CA ILE A 270 -18.28 17.82 -4.32
C ILE A 270 -18.59 16.70 -5.32
N VAL A 271 -19.51 15.79 -4.96
CA VAL A 271 -19.88 14.62 -5.78
C VAL A 271 -20.86 14.98 -6.88
N ALA A 272 -21.64 16.05 -6.72
CA ALA A 272 -22.63 16.51 -7.72
C ALA A 272 -22.02 17.23 -8.95
N LYS A 273 -20.69 17.37 -9.02
CA LYS A 273 -19.96 18.00 -10.13
C LYS A 273 -19.14 16.96 -10.88
#